data_AF-A0A8T3ZUN1-F1
#
_entry.id   AF-A0A8T3ZUN1-F1
#
_cell.length_a   1.000
_cell.length_b   1.000
_cell.length_c   1.000
_cell.angle_alpha   90.00
_cell.angle_beta   90.00
_cell.angle_gamma   90.00
#
_symmetry.space_group_name_H-M   'P 1'
#
loop_
_entity.id
_entity.type
_entity.pdbx_description
1 polymer ?
#
loop_
_entity_poly.entity_id
_entity_poly.type
_entity_poly.pdbx_seq_one_letter_code
_entity_poly.pdbx_strand_id
1 'polypeptide(L)'
;MKICVIIIFVAFMLFIQVTPIFADEKSDKANAMYADAAKHFAKGKYREAVVLYDKILQNYPNNITVLKMKGVAESNLGYHQKSLVNFYKVYQKDPKDVVSLLGLGVGFGNFGEYLEAKKYFDTAYNLHPNSTVAKNYKEFADKTIKKYPYKPTEKPKKTEMDTKTFESYVRKVSSTVSKEKRYIEYPNPSFDVIKKFLRDYEKWNFEQQIKTDSSAFPNPTVTQNNNTYVLNYKVFVNKQPTGLPLDHVGTLNNSTKYWESQAFNSNKGKAAVKFSSTDTKAEASIWVTWTVRKLGEGVLGHAHVGKGVVEVALGDYNCDGSFQLYDVNSVEKIMRHELGHSIGLGHSEDTSSIMYPSMKPKYAYCLLN
;
A
#
# COMPACT_ATOMS: atom_id res chain seq x y z
N MET A 1 38.34 56.57 60.22
CA MET A 1 37.73 56.00 61.43
C MET A 1 37.03 54.69 61.04
N LYS A 2 37.52 53.56 61.58
CA LYS A 2 36.94 52.20 61.69
C LYS A 2 36.13 51.62 60.50
N ILE A 3 36.72 50.66 59.76
CA ILE A 3 36.43 49.19 59.78
C ILE A 3 35.13 48.81 59.05
N CYS A 4 35.20 48.04 57.96
CA CYS A 4 34.90 46.59 57.97
C CYS A 4 34.98 45.99 56.55
N VAL A 5 35.76 44.93 56.40
CA VAL A 5 35.81 44.05 55.23
C VAL A 5 34.69 43.03 55.36
N ILE A 6 33.85 42.87 54.33
CA ILE A 6 33.18 41.58 54.06
C ILE A 6 33.24 41.33 52.56
N ILE A 7 34.07 40.35 52.20
CA ILE A 7 34.07 39.64 50.93
C ILE A 7 32.81 38.77 50.92
N ILE A 8 31.87 39.02 50.00
CA ILE A 8 30.83 38.03 49.68
C ILE A 8 31.02 37.62 48.22
N PHE A 9 31.51 36.39 48.08
CA PHE A 9 31.39 35.58 46.88
C PHE A 9 29.91 35.51 46.48
N VAL A 10 29.52 36.20 45.41
CA VAL A 10 28.25 35.90 44.73
C VAL A 10 28.51 34.68 43.86
N ALA A 11 28.25 33.51 44.42
CA ALA A 11 28.17 32.27 43.67
C ALA A 11 27.04 32.41 42.63
N PHE A 12 27.42 32.47 41.36
CA PHE A 12 26.49 32.32 40.24
C PHE A 12 26.06 30.85 40.19
N MET A 13 25.15 30.44 41.09
CA MET A 13 24.41 29.19 40.89
C MET A 13 23.45 29.41 39.73
N LEU A 14 23.75 28.78 38.59
CA LEU A 14 22.73 28.39 37.63
C LEU A 14 21.69 27.53 38.37
N PHE A 15 20.62 28.15 38.84
CA PHE A 15 19.35 27.46 38.91
C PHE A 15 18.70 27.60 37.54
N ILE A 16 19.01 26.66 36.65
CA ILE A 16 18.02 26.24 35.67
C ILE A 16 16.86 25.72 36.51
N GLN A 17 15.85 26.56 36.77
CA GLN A 17 14.57 26.05 37.20
C GLN A 17 14.01 25.27 36.01
N VAL A 18 14.30 23.98 35.98
CA VAL A 18 13.50 23.03 35.25
C VAL A 18 12.17 23.00 35.99
N THR A 19 11.21 23.79 35.55
CA THR A 19 9.80 23.49 35.83
C THR A 19 9.34 22.53 34.74
N PRO A 20 9.21 21.22 34.97
CA PRO A 20 8.06 20.55 34.39
C PRO A 20 6.80 21.08 35.13
N ILE A 21 5.61 20.53 34.83
CA ILE A 21 4.37 20.69 35.62
C ILE A 21 3.49 21.84 35.06
N PHE A 22 2.51 21.62 34.16
CA PHE A 22 1.63 20.46 33.99
C PHE A 22 1.39 20.17 32.49
N ALA A 23 1.82 19.02 31.99
CA ALA A 23 0.91 18.29 31.13
C ALA A 23 -0.27 17.94 32.06
N ASP A 24 -1.45 18.50 31.82
CA ASP A 24 -2.63 18.23 32.65
C ASP A 24 -2.81 16.71 32.76
N GLU A 25 -3.13 16.18 33.94
CA GLU A 25 -3.37 14.74 34.16
C GLU A 25 -4.37 14.18 33.13
N LYS A 26 -5.32 15.03 32.69
CA LYS A 26 -6.24 14.73 31.59
C LYS A 26 -5.55 14.52 30.24
N SER A 27 -4.51 15.29 29.94
CA SER A 27 -3.67 15.14 28.74
C SER A 27 -2.85 13.86 28.81
N ASP A 28 -2.28 13.53 29.97
CA ASP A 28 -1.51 12.29 30.15
C ASP A 28 -2.39 11.06 30.02
N LYS A 29 -3.60 11.10 30.59
CA LYS A 29 -4.61 10.06 30.42
C LYS A 29 -5.05 9.94 28.96
N ALA A 30 -5.26 11.05 28.25
CA ALA A 30 -5.63 11.03 26.83
C ALA A 30 -4.51 10.45 25.96
N ASN A 31 -3.25 10.76 26.26
CA ASN A 31 -2.09 10.20 25.57
C ASN A 31 -1.96 8.69 25.79
N ALA A 32 -2.15 8.21 27.03
CA ALA A 32 -2.17 6.78 27.33
C ALA A 32 -3.31 6.06 26.57
N MET A 33 -4.51 6.63 26.59
CA MET A 33 -5.65 6.09 25.84
C MET A 33 -5.41 6.08 24.32
N TYR A 34 -4.72 7.09 23.80
CA TYR A 34 -4.36 7.14 22.38
C TYR A 34 -3.34 6.04 22.04
N ALA A 35 -2.34 5.80 22.89
CA ALA A 35 -1.38 4.72 22.70
C ALA A 35 -2.06 3.33 22.71
N ASP A 36 -3.00 3.12 23.64
CA ASP A 36 -3.82 1.89 23.66
C ASP A 36 -4.70 1.75 22.41
N ALA A 37 -5.31 2.84 21.96
CA ALA A 37 -6.11 2.85 20.73
C ALA A 37 -5.26 2.50 19.51
N ALA A 38 -4.04 3.05 19.41
CA ALA A 38 -3.09 2.73 18.36
C ALA A 38 -2.67 1.25 18.39
N LYS A 39 -2.48 0.67 19.59
CA LYS A 39 -2.19 -0.76 19.74
C LYS A 39 -3.36 -1.65 19.30
N HIS A 40 -4.60 -1.27 19.61
CA HIS A 40 -5.78 -1.96 19.08
C HIS A 40 -5.88 -1.82 17.56
N PHE A 41 -5.68 -0.62 17.04
CA PHE A 41 -5.70 -0.31 15.62
C PHE A 41 -4.67 -1.16 14.84
N ALA A 42 -3.42 -1.22 15.30
CA ALA A 42 -2.36 -2.02 14.68
C ALA A 42 -2.65 -3.54 14.69
N LYS A 43 -3.55 -4.00 15.55
CA LYS A 43 -4.03 -5.39 15.60
C LYS A 43 -5.31 -5.61 14.79
N GLY A 44 -5.78 -4.60 14.05
CA GLY A 44 -7.06 -4.62 13.32
C GLY A 44 -8.30 -4.59 14.21
N LYS A 45 -8.14 -4.31 15.52
CA LYS A 45 -9.23 -4.21 16.49
C LYS A 45 -9.86 -2.82 16.46
N TYR A 46 -10.45 -2.47 15.31
CA TYR A 46 -10.91 -1.10 15.04
C TYR A 46 -12.06 -0.66 15.94
N ARG A 47 -12.97 -1.56 16.37
CA ARG A 47 -14.08 -1.20 17.27
C ARG A 47 -13.56 -0.72 18.61
N GLU A 48 -12.61 -1.45 19.19
CA GLU A 48 -11.97 -1.11 20.46
C GLU A 48 -11.19 0.20 20.35
N ALA A 49 -10.48 0.43 19.24
CA ALA A 49 -9.82 1.70 18.97
C ALA A 49 -10.81 2.88 18.91
N VAL A 50 -11.95 2.71 18.21
CA VAL A 50 -13.00 3.75 18.11
C VAL A 50 -13.56 4.11 19.49
N VAL A 51 -13.81 3.11 20.36
CA VAL A 51 -14.28 3.37 21.74
C VAL A 51 -13.31 4.25 22.52
N LEU A 52 -12.00 4.02 22.38
CA LEU A 52 -10.98 4.85 23.03
C LEU A 52 -10.91 6.25 22.42
N TYR A 53 -10.97 6.36 21.09
CA TYR A 53 -11.02 7.65 20.41
C TYR A 53 -12.25 8.48 20.81
N ASP A 54 -13.42 7.86 20.95
CA ASP A 54 -14.63 8.53 21.42
C ASP A 54 -14.45 9.14 22.80
N LYS A 55 -13.86 8.40 23.74
CA LYS A 55 -13.57 8.90 25.09
C LYS A 55 -12.56 10.06 25.08
N ILE A 56 -11.57 10.04 24.20
CA ILE A 56 -10.63 11.16 24.05
C ILE A 56 -11.37 12.39 23.50
N LEU A 57 -12.19 12.21 22.47
CA LEU A 57 -12.93 13.30 21.82
C LEU A 57 -14.03 13.92 22.71
N GLN A 58 -14.50 13.22 23.75
CA GLN A 58 -15.39 13.82 24.76
C GLN A 58 -14.74 15.03 25.46
N ASN A 59 -13.43 14.96 25.73
CA ASN A 59 -12.68 16.04 26.38
C ASN A 59 -11.95 16.93 25.36
N TYR A 60 -11.57 16.37 24.21
CA TYR A 60 -10.80 17.05 23.17
C TYR A 60 -11.50 16.97 21.81
N PRO A 61 -12.69 17.60 21.63
CA PRO A 61 -13.58 17.37 20.48
C PRO A 61 -12.99 17.75 19.12
N ASN A 62 -11.97 18.60 19.12
CA ASN A 62 -11.30 19.11 17.91
C ASN A 62 -9.89 18.55 17.72
N ASN A 63 -9.49 17.49 18.45
CA ASN A 63 -8.17 16.89 18.27
C ASN A 63 -8.06 16.25 16.88
N ILE A 64 -7.31 16.91 15.99
CA ILE A 64 -7.17 16.54 14.57
C ILE A 64 -6.63 15.11 14.41
N THR A 65 -5.62 14.74 15.19
CA THR A 65 -5.01 13.41 15.13
C THR A 65 -6.03 12.32 15.48
N VAL A 66 -6.78 12.52 16.57
CA VAL A 66 -7.78 11.55 17.03
C VAL A 66 -8.96 11.47 16.05
N LEU A 67 -9.44 12.61 15.53
CA LEU A 67 -10.49 12.64 14.50
C LEU A 67 -10.05 11.88 13.23
N LYS A 68 -8.80 12.08 12.80
CA LYS A 68 -8.22 11.40 11.64
C LYS A 68 -8.12 9.89 11.87
N MET A 69 -7.57 9.45 13.00
CA MET A 69 -7.44 8.02 13.31
C MET A 69 -8.81 7.34 13.47
N LYS A 70 -9.76 8.01 14.13
CA LYS A 70 -11.14 7.53 14.25
C LYS A 70 -11.80 7.40 12.88
N GLY A 71 -11.63 8.40 12.00
CA GLY A 71 -12.11 8.35 10.64
C GLY A 71 -11.59 7.14 9.86
N VAL A 72 -10.29 6.81 10.01
CA VAL A 72 -9.73 5.61 9.36
C VAL A 72 -10.27 4.32 9.97
N ALA A 73 -10.36 4.22 11.30
CA ALA A 73 -10.91 3.03 11.96
C ALA A 73 -12.37 2.79 11.57
N GLU A 74 -13.19 3.85 11.53
CA GLU A 74 -14.57 3.79 11.05
C GLU A 74 -14.68 3.40 9.58
N SER A 75 -13.75 3.87 8.73
CA SER A 75 -13.70 3.47 7.32
C SER A 75 -13.47 1.96 7.18
N ASN A 76 -12.51 1.40 7.93
CA ASN A 76 -12.22 -0.04 7.95
C ASN A 76 -13.39 -0.87 8.50
N LEU A 77 -14.21 -0.30 9.39
CA LEU A 77 -15.44 -0.93 9.90
C LEU A 77 -16.64 -0.83 8.94
N GLY A 78 -16.50 -0.16 7.80
CA GLY A 78 -17.62 0.09 6.87
C GLY A 78 -18.53 1.26 7.29
N TYR A 79 -18.17 2.01 8.34
CA TYR A 79 -18.91 3.17 8.83
C TYR A 79 -18.59 4.43 8.01
N HIS A 80 -18.72 4.34 6.68
CA HIS A 80 -18.27 5.35 5.73
C HIS A 80 -18.91 6.73 5.94
N GLN A 81 -20.18 6.79 6.36
CA GLN A 81 -20.83 8.08 6.67
C GLN A 81 -20.14 8.80 7.83
N LYS A 82 -19.88 8.09 8.95
CA LYS A 82 -19.22 8.66 10.13
C LYS A 82 -17.77 9.03 9.83
N SER A 83 -17.09 8.16 9.10
CA SER A 83 -15.73 8.37 8.62
C SER A 83 -15.58 9.66 7.80
N LEU A 84 -16.45 9.88 6.81
CA LEU A 84 -16.48 11.11 6.00
C LEU A 84 -16.63 12.37 6.87
N VAL A 85 -17.50 12.32 7.89
CA VAL A 85 -17.74 13.46 8.77
C VAL A 85 -16.49 13.78 9.60
N ASN A 86 -15.81 12.77 10.13
CA ASN A 86 -14.57 12.97 10.87
C ASN A 86 -13.45 13.53 9.99
N PHE A 87 -13.27 13.01 8.76
CA PHE A 87 -12.31 13.58 7.82
C PHE A 87 -12.68 14.99 7.38
N TYR A 88 -13.98 15.28 7.21
CA TYR A 88 -14.43 16.62 6.85
C TYR A 88 -14.12 17.63 7.95
N LYS A 89 -14.30 17.27 9.23
CA LYS A 89 -13.88 18.12 10.37
C LYS A 89 -12.38 18.42 10.33
N VAL A 90 -11.56 17.43 9.99
CA VAL A 90 -10.11 17.64 9.79
C VAL A 90 -9.85 18.58 8.62
N TYR A 91 -10.46 18.32 7.47
CA TYR A 91 -10.33 19.14 6.25
C TYR A 91 -10.76 20.60 6.46
N GLN A 92 -11.78 20.86 7.30
CA GLN A 92 -12.19 22.21 7.65
C GLN A 92 -11.12 22.98 8.43
N LYS A 93 -10.26 22.28 9.18
CA LYS A 93 -9.16 22.89 9.95
C LYS A 93 -7.86 22.94 9.15
N ASP A 94 -7.57 21.88 8.42
CA ASP A 94 -6.41 21.77 7.54
C ASP A 94 -6.84 21.20 6.17
N PRO A 95 -7.15 22.08 5.20
CA PRO A 95 -7.50 21.66 3.84
C PRO A 95 -6.36 20.96 3.08
N LYS A 96 -5.13 20.97 3.61
CA LYS A 96 -3.96 20.34 3.01
C LYS A 96 -3.56 19.02 3.68
N ASP A 97 -4.26 18.57 4.73
CA ASP A 97 -4.00 17.25 5.33
C ASP A 97 -4.37 16.15 4.34
N VAL A 98 -3.34 15.51 3.78
CA VAL A 98 -3.44 14.48 2.73
C VAL A 98 -4.29 13.29 3.17
N VAL A 99 -4.18 12.88 4.43
CA VAL A 99 -4.93 11.72 4.93
C VAL A 99 -6.42 12.02 4.95
N SER A 100 -6.82 13.22 5.34
CA SER A 100 -8.23 13.65 5.30
C SER A 100 -8.74 13.76 3.86
N LEU A 101 -7.94 14.31 2.94
CA LEU A 101 -8.29 14.39 1.51
C LEU A 101 -8.50 13.00 0.92
N LEU A 102 -7.55 12.08 1.12
CA LEU A 102 -7.68 10.72 0.63
C LEU A 102 -8.82 9.98 1.35
N GLY A 103 -9.03 10.21 2.65
CA GLY A 103 -10.14 9.64 3.41
C GLY A 103 -11.52 10.11 2.89
N LEU A 104 -11.65 11.39 2.55
CA LEU A 104 -12.83 11.94 1.88
C LEU A 104 -13.03 11.28 0.51
N GLY A 105 -11.97 11.18 -0.29
CA GLY A 105 -12.02 10.54 -1.60
C GLY A 105 -12.45 9.07 -1.51
N VAL A 106 -11.85 8.28 -0.63
CA VAL A 106 -12.21 6.88 -0.40
C VAL A 106 -13.66 6.76 0.09
N GLY A 107 -14.07 7.59 1.04
CA GLY A 107 -15.43 7.57 1.57
C GLY A 107 -16.49 7.86 0.49
N PHE A 108 -16.27 8.85 -0.38
CA PHE A 108 -17.16 9.10 -1.53
C PHE A 108 -17.09 7.97 -2.57
N GLY A 109 -15.92 7.40 -2.83
CA GLY A 109 -15.76 6.23 -3.70
C GLY A 109 -16.57 5.01 -3.24
N ASN A 110 -16.67 4.78 -1.92
CA ASN A 110 -17.50 3.71 -1.34
C ASN A 110 -19.02 3.96 -1.51
N PHE A 111 -19.40 5.15 -1.94
CA PHE A 111 -20.75 5.52 -2.36
C PHE A 111 -20.85 5.66 -3.89
N GLY A 112 -19.87 5.19 -4.66
CA GLY A 112 -19.83 5.39 -6.11
C GLY A 112 -19.83 6.86 -6.55
N GLU A 113 -19.53 7.80 -5.65
CA GLU A 113 -19.41 9.23 -5.93
C GLU A 113 -18.01 9.56 -6.48
N TYR A 114 -17.62 8.91 -7.57
CA TYR A 114 -16.25 8.99 -8.09
C TYR A 114 -15.84 10.38 -8.58
N LEU A 115 -16.77 11.17 -9.15
CA LEU A 115 -16.48 12.54 -9.58
C LEU A 115 -16.17 13.46 -8.39
N GLU A 116 -16.82 13.23 -7.25
CA GLU A 116 -16.52 13.97 -6.02
C GLU A 116 -15.25 13.44 -5.36
N ALA A 117 -15.06 12.12 -5.33
CA ALA A 117 -13.85 11.49 -4.83
C ALA A 117 -12.58 11.98 -5.56
N LYS A 118 -12.66 12.06 -6.89
CA LYS A 118 -11.57 12.52 -7.76
C LYS A 118 -11.06 13.90 -7.37
N LYS A 119 -11.93 14.84 -6.98
CA LYS A 119 -11.50 16.19 -6.58
C LYS A 119 -10.54 16.16 -5.38
N TYR A 120 -10.83 15.31 -4.40
CA TYR A 120 -9.96 15.15 -3.24
C TYR A 120 -8.68 14.38 -3.58
N PHE A 121 -8.77 13.34 -4.42
CA PHE A 121 -7.58 12.62 -4.90
C PHE A 121 -6.65 13.49 -5.73
N ASP A 122 -7.18 14.32 -6.64
CA ASP A 122 -6.41 15.30 -7.41
C ASP A 122 -5.69 16.28 -6.48
N THR A 123 -6.39 16.80 -5.48
CA THR A 123 -5.81 17.73 -4.51
C THR A 123 -4.70 17.06 -3.70
N ALA A 124 -4.92 15.84 -3.20
CA ALA A 124 -3.91 15.07 -2.47
C ALA A 124 -2.68 14.78 -3.34
N TYR A 125 -2.89 14.38 -4.60
CA TYR A 125 -1.80 14.14 -5.56
C TYR A 125 -1.02 15.41 -5.88
N ASN A 126 -1.69 16.54 -6.08
CA ASN A 126 -1.01 17.80 -6.37
C ASN A 126 -0.18 18.30 -5.19
N LEU A 127 -0.61 18.06 -3.95
CA LEU A 127 0.17 18.39 -2.75
C LEU A 127 1.39 17.47 -2.58
N HIS A 128 1.25 16.19 -2.92
CA HIS A 128 2.32 15.20 -2.81
C HIS A 128 2.41 14.33 -4.09
N PRO A 129 2.99 14.87 -5.18
CA PRO A 129 3.03 14.17 -6.48
C PRO A 129 3.84 12.88 -6.45
N ASN A 130 4.75 12.74 -5.48
CA ASN A 130 5.54 11.52 -5.27
C ASN A 130 4.81 10.45 -4.44
N SER A 131 3.57 10.71 -4.01
CA SER A 131 2.77 9.72 -3.27
C SER A 131 2.14 8.71 -4.23
N THR A 132 2.67 7.49 -4.23
CA THR A 132 2.12 6.35 -4.99
C THR A 132 0.64 6.11 -4.65
N VAL A 133 0.28 6.21 -3.36
CA VAL A 133 -1.09 6.00 -2.89
C VAL A 133 -2.05 7.04 -3.50
N ALA A 134 -1.69 8.32 -3.44
CA ALA A 134 -2.54 9.39 -4.00
C ALA A 134 -2.68 9.26 -5.52
N LYS A 135 -1.58 8.94 -6.22
CA LYS A 135 -1.58 8.67 -7.66
C LYS A 135 -2.51 7.51 -8.01
N ASN A 136 -2.40 6.39 -7.29
CA ASN A 136 -3.20 5.20 -7.55
C ASN A 136 -4.70 5.45 -7.33
N TYR A 137 -5.09 6.17 -6.27
CA TYR A 137 -6.50 6.52 -6.04
C TYR A 137 -7.05 7.44 -7.13
N LYS A 138 -6.26 8.41 -7.58
CA LYS A 138 -6.63 9.30 -8.70
C LYS A 138 -6.84 8.50 -9.99
N GLU A 139 -5.87 7.68 -10.38
CA GLU A 139 -5.96 6.85 -11.60
C GLU A 139 -7.11 5.84 -11.54
N PHE A 140 -7.35 5.27 -10.36
CA PHE A 140 -8.49 4.41 -10.11
C PHE A 140 -9.81 5.16 -10.37
N ALA A 141 -10.00 6.34 -9.77
CA ALA A 141 -11.19 7.16 -9.99
C ALA A 141 -11.37 7.53 -11.48
N ASP A 142 -10.29 7.92 -12.17
CA ASP A 142 -10.32 8.24 -13.60
C ASP A 142 -10.81 7.06 -14.46
N LYS A 143 -10.26 5.87 -14.22
CA LYS A 143 -10.65 4.65 -14.94
C LYS A 143 -12.10 4.27 -14.65
N THR A 144 -12.52 4.33 -13.38
CA THR A 144 -13.88 3.97 -12.98
C THR A 144 -14.91 4.96 -13.52
N ILE A 145 -14.65 6.27 -13.50
CA ILE A 145 -15.53 7.29 -14.11
C ILE A 145 -15.70 7.04 -15.61
N LYS A 146 -14.61 6.75 -16.32
CA LYS A 146 -14.64 6.46 -17.76
C LYS A 146 -15.44 5.19 -18.07
N LYS A 147 -15.30 4.16 -17.23
CA LYS A 147 -15.94 2.85 -17.42
C LYS A 147 -17.41 2.84 -16.99
N TYR A 148 -17.76 3.62 -15.96
CA TYR A 148 -19.09 3.69 -15.36
C TYR A 148 -19.55 5.15 -15.17
N PRO A 149 -19.96 5.84 -16.25
CA PRO A 149 -20.51 7.19 -16.15
C PRO A 149 -21.75 7.21 -15.26
N TYR A 150 -21.88 8.25 -14.44
CA TYR A 150 -23.01 8.42 -13.53
C TYR A 150 -23.32 9.90 -13.31
N LYS A 151 -24.51 10.19 -12.79
CA LYS A 151 -24.91 11.55 -12.39
C LYS A 151 -24.54 11.78 -10.91
N PRO A 152 -23.67 12.75 -10.58
CA PRO A 152 -23.33 13.07 -9.20
C PRO A 152 -24.53 13.49 -8.36
N THR A 153 -24.53 13.14 -7.08
CA THR A 153 -25.45 13.76 -6.13
C THR A 153 -25.10 15.22 -5.96
N GLU A 154 -26.10 16.07 -6.14
CA GLU A 154 -25.96 17.52 -6.01
C GLU A 154 -25.34 17.91 -4.67
N LYS A 155 -24.21 18.62 -4.74
CA LYS A 155 -23.45 19.10 -3.59
C LYS A 155 -23.91 20.52 -3.21
N PRO A 156 -24.21 20.78 -1.92
CA PRO A 156 -24.51 22.13 -1.43
C PRO A 156 -23.39 23.15 -1.75
N LYS A 157 -23.76 24.43 -1.83
CA LYS A 157 -22.79 25.51 -2.08
C LYS A 157 -21.76 25.58 -0.94
N LYS A 158 -20.52 25.96 -1.27
CA LYS A 158 -19.43 26.03 -0.28
C LYS A 158 -19.74 26.98 0.89
N THR A 159 -20.43 28.09 0.64
CA THR A 159 -20.86 29.07 1.65
C THR A 159 -21.88 28.52 2.66
N GLU A 160 -22.58 27.43 2.30
CA GLU A 160 -23.59 26.77 3.13
C GLU A 160 -23.03 25.50 3.81
N MET A 161 -21.77 25.14 3.53
CA MET A 161 -21.17 23.88 3.93
C MET A 161 -20.47 23.98 5.29
N ASP A 162 -21.22 23.77 6.35
CA ASP A 162 -20.71 23.43 7.68
C ASP A 162 -20.73 21.90 7.91
N THR A 163 -20.34 21.45 9.10
CA THR A 163 -20.34 20.01 9.45
C THR A 163 -21.74 19.39 9.38
N LYS A 164 -22.80 20.11 9.79
CA LYS A 164 -24.18 19.60 9.84
C LYS A 164 -24.80 19.52 8.43
N THR A 165 -24.52 20.51 7.59
CA THR A 165 -24.89 20.49 6.17
C THR A 165 -24.14 19.38 5.45
N PHE A 166 -22.84 19.20 5.74
CA PHE A 166 -22.04 18.10 5.18
C PHE A 166 -22.57 16.72 5.59
N GLU A 167 -22.91 16.51 6.86
CA GLU A 167 -23.57 15.28 7.33
C GLU A 167 -24.86 14.99 6.56
N SER A 168 -25.66 16.02 6.32
CA SER A 168 -26.92 15.89 5.57
C SER A 168 -26.68 15.58 4.09
N TYR A 169 -25.65 16.17 3.49
CA TYR A 169 -25.19 15.82 2.14
C TYR A 169 -24.75 14.35 2.05
N VAL A 170 -23.94 13.87 3.00
CA VAL A 170 -23.49 12.47 3.06
C VAL A 170 -24.67 11.51 3.23
N ARG A 171 -25.66 11.85 4.06
CA ARG A 171 -26.91 11.07 4.18
C ARG A 171 -27.68 11.00 2.85
N LYS A 172 -27.78 12.12 2.11
CA LYS A 172 -28.40 12.17 0.78
C LYS A 172 -27.65 11.27 -0.22
N VAL A 173 -26.33 11.40 -0.29
CA VAL A 173 -25.46 10.55 -1.13
C VAL A 173 -25.73 9.07 -0.83
N SER A 174 -25.66 8.67 0.43
CA SER A 174 -25.89 7.29 0.84
C SER A 174 -27.28 6.78 0.45
N SER A 175 -28.33 7.60 0.61
CA SER A 175 -29.69 7.21 0.19
C SER A 175 -29.81 7.07 -1.33
N THR A 176 -29.17 7.96 -2.08
CA THR A 176 -29.20 7.92 -3.55
C THR A 176 -28.53 6.65 -4.08
N VAL A 177 -27.37 6.27 -3.53
CA VAL A 177 -26.67 5.03 -3.91
C VAL A 177 -27.55 3.80 -3.77
N SER A 178 -28.28 3.69 -2.65
CA SER A 178 -29.20 2.58 -2.41
C SER A 178 -30.35 2.52 -3.41
N LYS A 179 -30.79 3.68 -3.94
CA LYS A 179 -31.91 3.78 -4.89
C LYS A 179 -31.47 3.57 -6.35
N GLU A 180 -30.34 4.15 -6.74
CA GLU A 180 -29.86 4.17 -8.13
C GLU A 180 -29.02 2.93 -8.50
N LYS A 181 -28.68 2.05 -7.54
CA LYS A 181 -27.83 0.86 -7.75
C LYS A 181 -26.53 1.19 -8.51
N ARG A 182 -25.82 2.23 -8.04
CA ARG A 182 -24.55 2.64 -8.66
C ARG A 182 -23.52 1.51 -8.65
N TYR A 183 -22.73 1.42 -9.71
CA TYR A 183 -21.61 0.49 -9.75
C TYR A 183 -20.52 0.98 -8.80
N ILE A 184 -20.15 0.14 -7.82
CA ILE A 184 -19.07 0.44 -6.86
C ILE A 184 -17.92 -0.53 -7.15
N GLU A 185 -16.85 0.01 -7.69
CA GLU A 185 -15.54 -0.64 -7.79
C GLU A 185 -14.71 -0.28 -6.55
N TYR A 186 -13.97 -1.26 -6.04
CA TYR A 186 -13.05 -1.06 -4.92
C TYR A 186 -11.60 -1.06 -5.43
N PRO A 187 -10.77 -0.12 -4.96
CA PRO A 187 -9.37 -0.04 -5.35
C PRO A 187 -8.54 -1.20 -4.80
N ASN A 188 -9.00 -1.87 -3.75
CA ASN A 188 -8.43 -3.11 -3.26
C ASN A 188 -9.52 -4.19 -3.35
N PRO A 189 -9.24 -5.40 -3.87
CA PRO A 189 -10.22 -6.48 -3.90
C PRO A 189 -10.73 -6.80 -2.49
N SER A 190 -12.03 -7.08 -2.37
CA SER A 190 -12.61 -7.49 -1.11
C SER A 190 -12.14 -8.89 -0.70
N PHE A 191 -12.28 -9.21 0.59
CA PHE A 191 -11.95 -10.55 1.09
C PHE A 191 -12.70 -11.66 0.34
N ASP A 192 -13.95 -11.43 -0.07
CA ASP A 192 -14.72 -12.43 -0.83
C ASP A 192 -14.25 -12.57 -2.29
N VAL A 193 -13.81 -11.47 -2.92
CA VAL A 193 -13.16 -11.54 -4.24
C VAL A 193 -11.87 -12.35 -4.14
N ILE A 194 -11.06 -12.10 -3.11
CA ILE A 194 -9.84 -12.84 -2.85
C ILE A 194 -10.12 -14.32 -2.57
N LYS A 195 -11.11 -14.65 -1.74
CA LYS A 195 -11.55 -16.05 -1.55
C LYS A 195 -11.92 -16.73 -2.87
N LYS A 196 -12.59 -16.01 -3.78
CA LYS A 196 -12.94 -16.56 -5.10
C LYS A 196 -11.69 -16.89 -5.92
N PHE A 197 -10.68 -16.02 -5.91
CA PHE A 197 -9.38 -16.32 -6.54
C PHE A 197 -8.70 -17.53 -5.90
N LEU A 198 -8.72 -17.64 -4.56
CA LEU A 198 -8.14 -18.78 -3.86
C LEU A 198 -8.89 -20.10 -4.10
N ARG A 199 -10.21 -20.06 -4.34
CA ARG A 199 -11.01 -21.26 -4.67
C ARG A 199 -10.66 -21.83 -6.04
N ASP A 200 -10.33 -20.97 -7.01
CA ASP A 200 -9.82 -21.37 -8.32
C ASP A 200 -8.32 -21.71 -8.25
N TYR A 201 -7.96 -22.54 -7.27
CA TYR A 201 -6.59 -22.89 -6.93
C TYR A 201 -5.81 -23.39 -8.16
N GLU A 202 -6.37 -24.31 -8.94
CA GLU A 202 -5.74 -24.86 -10.15
C GLU A 202 -5.44 -23.80 -11.24
N LYS A 203 -6.11 -22.64 -11.20
CA LYS A 203 -5.88 -21.55 -12.15
C LYS A 203 -4.79 -20.58 -11.69
N TRP A 204 -4.70 -20.32 -10.38
CA TRP A 204 -3.95 -19.18 -9.83
C TRP A 204 -2.92 -19.55 -8.75
N ASN A 205 -2.98 -20.75 -8.21
CA ASN A 205 -2.18 -21.18 -7.08
C ASN A 205 -1.49 -22.50 -7.42
N PHE A 206 -0.20 -22.40 -7.72
CA PHE A 206 0.59 -23.48 -8.29
C PHE A 206 1.66 -23.98 -7.33
N GLU A 207 1.35 -24.14 -6.04
CA GLU A 207 2.33 -24.66 -5.05
C GLU A 207 2.92 -26.01 -5.47
N GLN A 208 2.13 -26.85 -6.16
CA GLN A 208 2.63 -28.11 -6.70
C GLN A 208 3.72 -27.89 -7.77
N GLN A 209 3.61 -26.83 -8.60
CA GLN A 209 4.62 -26.54 -9.62
C GLN A 209 5.92 -26.04 -9.00
N ILE A 210 5.86 -25.37 -7.84
CA ILE A 210 7.06 -24.98 -7.08
C ILE A 210 7.78 -26.21 -6.52
N LYS A 211 7.08 -27.33 -6.30
CA LYS A 211 7.70 -28.59 -5.90
C LYS A 211 8.31 -29.36 -7.07
N THR A 212 8.02 -28.96 -8.31
CA THR A 212 8.61 -29.58 -9.49
C THR A 212 10.09 -29.25 -9.57
N ASP A 213 10.93 -30.26 -9.70
CA ASP A 213 12.37 -30.08 -9.84
C ASP A 213 12.72 -29.21 -11.06
N SER A 214 13.64 -28.26 -10.87
CA SER A 214 14.13 -27.38 -11.94
C SER A 214 14.64 -28.14 -13.18
N SER A 215 15.14 -29.37 -13.01
CA SER A 215 15.61 -30.24 -14.08
C SER A 215 14.50 -30.62 -15.08
N ALA A 216 13.23 -30.58 -14.67
CA ALA A 216 12.08 -30.84 -15.53
C ALA A 216 11.82 -29.71 -16.55
N PHE A 217 12.47 -28.56 -16.39
CA PHE A 217 12.31 -27.41 -17.26
C PHE A 217 13.34 -27.42 -18.40
N PRO A 218 12.97 -26.98 -19.62
CA PRO A 218 13.92 -26.77 -20.71
C PRO A 218 15.04 -25.80 -20.33
N ASN A 219 16.26 -26.13 -20.73
CA ASN A 219 17.39 -25.21 -20.58
C ASN A 219 17.23 -23.98 -21.51
N PRO A 220 17.71 -22.79 -21.10
CA PRO A 220 17.79 -21.65 -22.02
C PRO A 220 18.71 -21.98 -23.19
N THR A 221 18.40 -21.45 -24.38
CA THR A 221 19.26 -21.63 -25.56
C THR A 221 20.40 -20.62 -25.52
N VAL A 222 21.59 -21.04 -25.97
CA VAL A 222 22.78 -20.18 -25.94
C VAL A 222 23.17 -19.82 -27.36
N THR A 223 23.29 -18.52 -27.62
CA THR A 223 23.89 -17.99 -28.86
C THR A 223 25.16 -17.22 -28.52
N GLN A 224 26.12 -17.14 -29.45
CA GLN A 224 27.38 -16.44 -29.25
C GLN A 224 27.49 -15.27 -30.21
N ASN A 225 27.67 -14.05 -29.68
CA ASN A 225 27.87 -12.84 -30.46
C ASN A 225 29.11 -12.11 -29.94
N ASN A 226 30.13 -11.92 -30.78
CA ASN A 226 31.33 -11.10 -30.48
C ASN A 226 31.91 -11.34 -29.07
N ASN A 227 32.18 -12.62 -28.74
CA ASN A 227 32.73 -13.05 -27.43
C ASN A 227 31.80 -12.87 -26.21
N THR A 228 30.49 -12.69 -26.46
CA THR A 228 29.44 -12.68 -25.44
C THR A 228 28.48 -13.85 -25.66
N TYR A 229 28.28 -14.67 -24.63
CA TYR A 229 27.26 -15.72 -24.60
C TYR A 229 25.91 -15.12 -24.22
N VAL A 230 24.93 -15.26 -25.09
CA VAL A 230 23.56 -14.78 -24.87
C VAL A 230 22.69 -15.96 -24.51
N LEU A 231 22.21 -16.01 -23.26
CA LEU A 231 21.26 -16.99 -22.78
C LEU A 231 19.84 -16.51 -23.08
N ASN A 232 19.12 -17.24 -23.90
CA ASN A 232 17.76 -16.91 -24.32
C ASN A 232 16.77 -17.77 -23.53
N TYR A 233 16.03 -17.12 -22.63
CA TYR A 233 15.00 -17.75 -21.81
C TYR A 233 13.64 -17.58 -22.47
N LYS A 234 12.94 -18.69 -22.70
CA LYS A 234 11.51 -18.66 -23.01
C LYS A 234 10.71 -18.58 -21.71
N VAL A 235 9.84 -17.58 -21.61
CA VAL A 235 9.03 -17.29 -20.43
C VAL A 235 7.57 -17.58 -20.75
N PHE A 236 6.99 -18.52 -20.02
CA PHE A 236 5.55 -18.71 -19.98
C PHE A 236 4.99 -17.91 -18.81
N VAL A 237 4.00 -17.06 -19.07
CA VAL A 237 3.33 -16.27 -18.02
C VAL A 237 1.97 -16.89 -17.76
N ASN A 238 1.77 -17.40 -16.55
CA ASN A 238 0.44 -17.86 -16.15
C ASN A 238 -0.54 -16.68 -16.24
N LYS A 239 -1.80 -16.99 -16.55
CA LYS A 239 -2.86 -15.99 -16.52
C LYS A 239 -2.86 -15.29 -15.14
N GLN A 240 -3.35 -14.06 -15.09
CA GLN A 240 -3.51 -13.33 -13.83
C GLN A 240 -4.97 -13.38 -13.37
N PRO A 241 -5.23 -13.29 -12.04
CA PRO A 241 -6.59 -13.10 -11.53
C PRO A 241 -7.24 -11.88 -12.19
N THR A 242 -8.42 -12.07 -12.77
CA THR A 242 -9.14 -10.98 -13.44
C THR A 242 -9.72 -10.00 -12.44
N GLY A 243 -9.68 -8.69 -12.74
CA GLY A 243 -10.23 -7.66 -11.87
C GLY A 243 -9.28 -7.13 -10.79
N LEU A 244 -8.00 -7.49 -10.85
CA LEU A 244 -6.98 -6.78 -10.09
C LEU A 244 -6.75 -5.38 -10.70
N PRO A 245 -6.71 -4.32 -9.87
CA PRO A 245 -6.67 -2.94 -10.35
C PRO A 245 -5.27 -2.45 -10.77
N LEU A 246 -4.24 -3.29 -10.67
CA LEU A 246 -2.83 -2.95 -10.89
C LEU A 246 -2.26 -3.62 -12.14
N ASP A 247 -1.31 -2.93 -12.79
CA ASP A 247 -0.61 -3.43 -13.97
C ASP A 247 0.58 -4.32 -13.58
N HIS A 248 0.31 -5.60 -13.38
CA HIS A 248 1.36 -6.59 -13.08
C HIS A 248 2.16 -6.98 -14.32
N VAL A 249 1.55 -6.95 -15.51
CA VAL A 249 2.24 -7.28 -16.77
C VAL A 249 3.37 -6.30 -17.07
N GLY A 250 3.14 -5.00 -16.82
CA GLY A 250 4.17 -3.96 -16.90
C GLY A 250 5.37 -4.26 -16.00
N THR A 251 5.14 -4.76 -14.77
CA THR A 251 6.24 -5.09 -13.84
C THR A 251 7.15 -6.20 -14.37
N LEU A 252 6.59 -7.22 -15.02
CA LEU A 252 7.37 -8.28 -15.66
C LEU A 252 8.19 -7.71 -16.81
N ASN A 253 7.58 -6.91 -17.69
CA ASN A 253 8.26 -6.31 -18.83
C ASN A 253 9.40 -5.38 -18.42
N ASN A 254 9.23 -4.62 -17.33
CA ASN A 254 10.30 -3.77 -16.80
C ASN A 254 11.43 -4.60 -16.19
N SER A 255 11.07 -5.70 -15.50
CA SER A 255 12.04 -6.59 -14.86
C SER A 255 12.89 -7.37 -15.87
N THR A 256 12.29 -7.86 -16.97
CA THR A 256 13.04 -8.50 -18.05
C THR A 256 14.00 -7.51 -18.70
N LYS A 257 13.53 -6.31 -19.08
CA LYS A 257 14.38 -5.25 -19.65
C LYS A 257 15.55 -4.88 -18.74
N TYR A 258 15.33 -4.82 -17.43
CA TYR A 258 16.41 -4.57 -16.48
C TYR A 258 17.51 -5.62 -16.61
N TRP A 259 17.16 -6.91 -16.58
CA TRP A 259 18.13 -8.00 -16.69
C TRP A 259 18.78 -8.09 -18.06
N GLU A 260 18.05 -7.80 -19.15
CA GLU A 260 18.61 -7.73 -20.51
C GLU A 260 19.64 -6.62 -20.69
N SER A 261 19.54 -5.55 -19.88
CA SER A 261 20.52 -4.47 -19.87
C SER A 261 21.79 -4.76 -19.04
N GLN A 262 21.80 -5.85 -18.27
CA GLN A 262 22.96 -6.23 -17.47
C GLN A 262 23.98 -7.02 -18.30
N ALA A 263 25.26 -6.84 -17.96
CA ALA A 263 26.36 -7.66 -18.46
C ALA A 263 26.97 -8.44 -17.32
N PHE A 264 27.21 -9.73 -17.54
CA PHE A 264 27.79 -10.64 -16.58
C PHE A 264 29.16 -11.10 -17.05
N ASN A 265 30.07 -11.32 -16.10
CA ASN A 265 31.34 -11.96 -16.38
C ASN A 265 31.23 -13.45 -16.09
N SER A 266 31.69 -14.29 -17.01
CA SER A 266 31.80 -15.73 -16.83
C SER A 266 33.23 -16.19 -17.10
N ASN A 267 33.56 -17.40 -16.64
CA ASN A 267 34.87 -18.01 -16.87
C ASN A 267 35.20 -18.21 -18.36
N LYS A 268 34.19 -18.17 -19.24
CA LYS A 268 34.35 -18.38 -20.69
C LYS A 268 34.25 -17.08 -21.51
N GLY A 269 33.96 -15.93 -20.88
CA GLY A 269 33.73 -14.67 -21.57
C GLY A 269 32.59 -13.87 -20.94
N LYS A 270 32.09 -12.85 -21.65
CA LYS A 270 30.94 -12.09 -21.18
C LYS A 270 29.66 -12.89 -21.38
N ALA A 271 28.67 -12.68 -20.52
CA ALA A 271 27.35 -13.27 -20.64
C ALA A 271 26.28 -12.17 -20.58
N ALA A 272 25.20 -12.38 -21.33
CA ALA A 272 24.00 -11.55 -21.33
C ALA A 272 22.78 -12.45 -21.37
N VAL A 273 21.63 -11.92 -20.97
CA VAL A 273 20.35 -12.65 -21.01
C VAL A 273 19.38 -11.97 -21.97
N LYS A 274 18.50 -12.77 -22.57
CA LYS A 274 17.34 -12.31 -23.35
C LYS A 274 16.12 -13.12 -22.97
N PHE A 275 14.97 -12.47 -22.95
CA PHE A 275 13.70 -13.12 -22.67
C PHE A 275 12.78 -13.06 -23.89
N SER A 276 12.07 -14.14 -24.14
CA SER A 276 10.97 -14.18 -25.11
C SER A 276 9.75 -14.83 -24.48
N SER A 277 8.55 -14.36 -24.82
CA SER A 277 7.31 -14.95 -24.33
C SER A 277 6.91 -16.19 -25.13
N THR A 278 6.27 -17.16 -24.47
CA THR A 278 5.63 -18.31 -25.10
C THR A 278 4.27 -18.60 -24.47
N ASP A 279 3.35 -19.13 -25.29
CA ASP A 279 2.02 -19.59 -24.87
C ASP A 279 2.02 -21.04 -24.39
N THR A 280 3.16 -21.74 -24.42
CA THR A 280 3.25 -23.14 -24.01
C THR A 280 4.24 -23.35 -22.88
N LYS A 281 3.79 -24.02 -21.81
CA LYS A 281 4.62 -24.38 -20.65
C LYS A 281 5.79 -25.30 -21.02
N ALA A 282 5.55 -26.24 -21.93
CA ALA A 282 6.49 -27.30 -22.27
C ALA A 282 7.81 -26.80 -22.88
N GLU A 283 7.81 -25.63 -23.53
CA GLU A 283 9.02 -25.06 -24.12
C GLU A 283 9.65 -23.94 -23.27
N ALA A 284 9.01 -23.55 -22.17
CA ALA A 284 9.43 -22.43 -21.36
C ALA A 284 10.45 -22.85 -20.29
N SER A 285 11.60 -22.18 -20.29
CA SER A 285 12.61 -22.31 -19.24
C SER A 285 12.16 -21.67 -17.92
N ILE A 286 11.30 -20.65 -18.00
CA ILE A 286 10.79 -19.94 -16.82
C ILE A 286 9.26 -19.89 -16.88
N TRP A 287 8.61 -20.27 -15.80
CA TRP A 287 7.17 -20.08 -15.61
C TRP A 287 6.94 -18.99 -14.57
N VAL A 288 6.36 -17.85 -14.99
CA VAL A 288 6.01 -16.78 -14.08
C VAL A 288 4.58 -16.98 -13.57
N THR A 289 4.36 -16.84 -12.28
CA THR A 289 3.04 -16.88 -11.66
C THR A 289 2.86 -15.81 -10.60
N TRP A 290 1.62 -15.33 -10.47
CA TRP A 290 1.23 -14.28 -9.55
C TRP A 290 0.41 -14.88 -8.42
N THR A 291 0.69 -14.50 -7.18
CA THR A 291 0.05 -15.10 -6.02
C THR A 291 -0.58 -14.07 -5.09
N VAL A 292 -1.75 -14.43 -4.56
CA VAL A 292 -2.52 -13.68 -3.56
C VAL A 292 -2.66 -14.47 -2.26
N ARG A 293 -1.77 -15.44 -2.02
CA ARG A 293 -1.75 -16.30 -0.83
C ARG A 293 -0.60 -15.92 0.09
N LYS A 294 -0.67 -16.36 1.34
CA LYS A 294 0.46 -16.25 2.28
C LYS A 294 1.54 -17.27 1.89
N LEU A 295 2.71 -16.78 1.48
CA LEU A 295 3.84 -17.62 1.05
C LEU A 295 4.67 -18.19 2.21
N GLY A 296 4.57 -17.56 3.36
CA GLY A 296 5.41 -17.81 4.53
C GLY A 296 5.55 -16.51 5.30
N GLU A 297 6.06 -16.58 6.53
CA GLU A 297 6.39 -15.37 7.27
C GLU A 297 7.62 -14.71 6.64
N GLY A 298 7.48 -13.45 6.21
CA GLY A 298 8.57 -12.68 5.58
C GLY A 298 8.89 -13.06 4.13
N VAL A 299 8.09 -13.93 3.49
CA VAL A 299 8.34 -14.39 2.12
C VAL A 299 7.47 -13.60 1.14
N LEU A 300 8.12 -12.96 0.15
CA LEU A 300 7.47 -12.12 -0.86
C LEU A 300 7.46 -12.75 -2.27
N GLY A 301 8.27 -13.79 -2.48
CA GLY A 301 8.35 -14.53 -3.73
C GLY A 301 9.12 -15.82 -3.54
N HIS A 302 9.10 -16.65 -4.58
CA HIS A 302 9.90 -17.87 -4.67
C HIS A 302 10.38 -18.04 -6.10
N ALA A 303 11.63 -18.44 -6.29
CA ALA A 303 12.15 -18.82 -7.59
C ALA A 303 13.09 -20.00 -7.51
N HIS A 304 13.02 -20.84 -8.54
CA HIS A 304 14.07 -21.81 -8.81
C HIS A 304 15.31 -21.13 -9.40
N VAL A 305 16.48 -21.69 -9.09
CA VAL A 305 17.75 -21.17 -9.59
C VAL A 305 18.01 -21.67 -11.01
N GLY A 306 18.26 -20.76 -11.94
CA GLY A 306 18.71 -21.03 -13.32
C GLY A 306 17.64 -21.49 -14.32
N LYS A 307 16.49 -21.99 -13.85
CA LYS A 307 15.26 -22.27 -14.61
C LYS A 307 14.18 -22.78 -13.67
N GLY A 308 12.91 -22.61 -14.05
CA GLY A 308 11.78 -23.14 -13.29
C GLY A 308 10.69 -22.12 -13.02
N VAL A 309 9.96 -22.33 -11.93
CA VAL A 309 8.89 -21.44 -11.49
C VAL A 309 9.45 -20.19 -10.80
N VAL A 310 8.86 -19.05 -11.13
CA VAL A 310 8.96 -17.75 -10.44
C VAL A 310 7.58 -17.40 -9.92
N GLU A 311 7.44 -17.30 -8.61
CA GLU A 311 6.22 -16.90 -7.91
C GLU A 311 6.40 -15.51 -7.30
N VAL A 312 5.48 -14.60 -7.62
CA VAL A 312 5.53 -13.20 -7.17
C VAL A 312 4.28 -12.85 -6.39
N ALA A 313 4.43 -12.47 -5.12
CA ALA A 313 3.32 -12.03 -4.30
C ALA A 313 2.81 -10.65 -4.75
N LEU A 314 1.49 -10.56 -4.91
CA LEU A 314 0.80 -9.33 -5.27
C LEU A 314 0.37 -8.50 -4.05
N GLY A 315 0.43 -9.07 -2.86
CA GLY A 315 -0.03 -8.49 -1.62
C GLY A 315 0.09 -9.47 -0.47
N ASP A 316 -0.29 -9.04 0.73
CA ASP A 316 -0.33 -9.88 1.93
C ASP A 316 -1.63 -9.70 2.71
N TYR A 317 -1.73 -10.43 3.82
CA TYR A 317 -2.86 -10.39 4.74
C TYR A 317 -2.44 -9.78 6.06
N ASN A 318 -3.22 -8.82 6.52
CA ASN A 318 -3.12 -8.26 7.86
C ASN A 318 -3.55 -9.27 8.92
N CYS A 319 -3.26 -8.98 10.19
CA CYS A 319 -3.66 -9.82 11.32
C CYS A 319 -5.19 -9.98 11.45
N ASP A 320 -5.97 -9.07 10.89
CA ASP A 320 -7.44 -9.14 10.83
C ASP A 320 -7.98 -9.96 9.66
N GLY A 321 -7.09 -10.53 8.83
CA GLY A 321 -7.45 -11.31 7.65
C GLY A 321 -7.81 -10.48 6.42
N SER A 322 -7.70 -9.14 6.48
CA SER A 322 -7.86 -8.29 5.30
C SER A 322 -6.63 -8.42 4.38
N PHE A 323 -6.88 -8.62 3.08
CA PHE A 323 -5.83 -8.64 2.06
C PHE A 323 -5.50 -7.22 1.60
N GLN A 324 -4.23 -6.91 1.34
CA GLN A 324 -3.80 -5.63 0.78
C GLN A 324 -2.82 -5.82 -0.38
N LEU A 325 -3.11 -5.19 -1.52
CA LEU A 325 -2.21 -5.18 -2.66
C LEU A 325 -0.96 -4.34 -2.41
N TYR A 326 0.19 -4.89 -2.79
CA TYR A 326 1.43 -4.13 -2.91
C TYR A 326 1.37 -3.12 -4.05
N ASP A 327 2.11 -2.03 -3.93
CA ASP A 327 2.28 -1.09 -5.02
C ASP A 327 3.08 -1.70 -6.18
N VAL A 328 2.89 -1.14 -7.38
CA VAL A 328 3.50 -1.64 -8.63
C VAL A 328 5.03 -1.71 -8.50
N ASN A 329 5.64 -0.76 -7.80
CA ASN A 329 7.10 -0.71 -7.59
C ASN A 329 7.58 -1.87 -6.69
N SER A 330 6.83 -2.23 -5.66
CA SER A 330 7.16 -3.35 -4.78
C SER A 330 7.02 -4.67 -5.53
N VAL A 331 5.93 -4.85 -6.30
CA VAL A 331 5.74 -6.02 -7.16
C VAL A 331 6.85 -6.14 -8.20
N GLU A 332 7.25 -5.03 -8.83
CA GLU A 332 8.37 -5.00 -9.78
C GLU A 332 9.69 -5.39 -9.11
N LYS A 333 9.97 -4.87 -7.91
CA LYS A 333 11.20 -5.22 -7.18
C LYS A 333 11.24 -6.70 -6.82
N ILE A 334 10.14 -7.27 -6.36
CA ILE A 334 10.01 -8.71 -6.09
C ILE A 334 10.23 -9.50 -7.38
N MET A 335 9.49 -9.19 -8.46
CA MET A 335 9.64 -9.85 -9.75
C MET A 335 11.08 -9.83 -10.25
N ARG A 336 11.74 -8.68 -10.16
CA ARG A 336 13.13 -8.51 -10.60
C ARG A 336 14.09 -9.37 -9.77
N HIS A 337 13.92 -9.41 -8.45
CA HIS A 337 14.70 -10.28 -7.57
C HIS A 337 14.53 -11.76 -7.91
N GLU A 338 13.28 -12.23 -8.00
CA GLU A 338 12.97 -13.64 -8.28
C GLU A 338 13.43 -14.08 -9.68
N LEU A 339 13.31 -13.21 -10.69
CA LEU A 339 13.90 -13.48 -12.01
C LEU A 339 15.42 -13.59 -11.97
N GLY A 340 16.08 -12.86 -11.07
CA GLY A 340 17.52 -12.96 -10.84
C GLY A 340 17.93 -14.39 -10.45
N HIS A 341 17.18 -15.03 -9.56
CA HIS A 341 17.37 -16.44 -9.25
C HIS A 341 17.18 -17.32 -10.47
N SER A 342 16.12 -17.11 -11.25
CA SER A 342 15.86 -17.91 -12.46
C SER A 342 16.89 -17.76 -13.58
N ILE A 343 17.72 -16.72 -13.56
CA ILE A 343 18.88 -16.62 -14.46
C ILE A 343 20.19 -17.12 -13.82
N GLY A 344 20.13 -17.66 -12.61
CA GLY A 344 21.24 -18.34 -11.92
C GLY A 344 21.94 -17.52 -10.84
N LEU A 345 21.41 -16.36 -10.44
CA LEU A 345 22.04 -15.52 -9.40
C LEU A 345 21.63 -15.98 -8.00
N GLY A 346 22.58 -15.98 -7.07
CA GLY A 346 22.34 -16.14 -5.64
C GLY A 346 22.02 -14.81 -4.95
N HIS A 347 21.78 -14.86 -3.64
CA HIS A 347 21.66 -13.65 -2.84
C HIS A 347 22.99 -12.88 -2.76
N SER A 348 22.87 -11.56 -2.64
CA SER A 348 23.98 -10.64 -2.41
C SER A 348 23.97 -10.15 -0.95
N GLU A 349 25.14 -9.95 -0.37
CA GLU A 349 25.29 -9.28 0.94
C GLU A 349 25.20 -7.76 0.83
N ASP A 350 25.44 -7.20 -0.36
CA ASP A 350 25.30 -5.77 -0.62
C ASP A 350 23.83 -5.34 -0.59
N THR A 351 23.47 -4.52 0.41
CA THR A 351 22.12 -3.96 0.62
C THR A 351 21.60 -3.10 -0.53
N SER A 352 22.48 -2.60 -1.41
CA SER A 352 22.10 -1.82 -2.60
C SER A 352 21.77 -2.70 -3.81
N SER A 353 22.16 -3.98 -3.76
CA SER A 353 21.92 -4.94 -4.84
C SER A 353 20.44 -5.33 -4.92
N ILE A 354 19.96 -5.54 -6.15
CA ILE A 354 18.62 -6.11 -6.36
C ILE A 354 18.52 -7.54 -5.81
N MET A 355 19.64 -8.25 -5.71
CA MET A 355 19.70 -9.61 -5.14
C MET A 355 19.86 -9.62 -3.62
N TYR A 356 19.76 -8.48 -2.94
CA TYR A 356 19.67 -8.45 -1.48
C TYR A 356 18.35 -9.09 -1.02
N PRO A 357 18.36 -10.07 -0.08
CA PRO A 357 17.21 -10.91 0.22
C PRO A 357 16.11 -10.25 1.06
N SER A 358 16.23 -8.96 1.39
CA SER A 358 15.29 -8.27 2.28
C SER A 358 14.77 -6.98 1.68
N MET A 359 13.45 -6.80 1.75
CA MET A 359 12.78 -5.54 1.46
C MET A 359 11.48 -5.42 2.26
N LYS A 360 11.06 -4.19 2.53
CA LYS A 360 9.72 -3.90 3.06
C LYS A 360 8.83 -3.42 1.90
N PRO A 361 7.80 -4.18 1.50
CA PRO A 361 6.90 -3.75 0.44
C PRO A 361 6.06 -2.56 0.91
N LYS A 362 5.62 -1.76 -0.06
CA LYS A 362 4.63 -0.69 0.13
C LYS A 362 3.30 -1.14 -0.44
N TYR A 363 2.21 -0.63 0.09
CA TYR A 363 0.86 -0.95 -0.40
C TYR A 363 0.38 0.05 -1.44
N ALA A 364 -0.39 -0.46 -2.41
CA ALA A 364 -0.96 0.34 -3.48
C ALA A 364 -2.02 1.33 -2.96
N TYR A 365 -2.76 0.91 -1.93
CA TYR A 365 -3.89 1.64 -1.37
C TYR A 365 -3.89 1.47 0.15
N CYS A 366 -3.24 2.38 0.88
CA CYS A 366 -3.36 2.47 2.34
C CYS A 366 -3.04 3.88 2.81
N LEU A 367 -3.82 4.41 3.75
CA LEU A 367 -3.61 5.76 4.30
C LEU A 367 -2.74 5.75 5.55
N LEU A 368 -2.71 4.65 6.28
CA LEU A 368 -2.08 4.53 7.59
C LEU A 368 -1.61 3.09 7.78
N ASN A 369 -0.33 2.86 7.53
CA ASN A 369 0.40 1.69 8.02
C ASN A 369 1.00 2.00 9.39
#